data_AF-A0AAV0VQR5-F1
#
_entry.id   AF-A0AAV0VQR5-F1
#
_cell.length_a   1.000
_cell.length_b   1.000
_cell.length_c   1.000
_cell.angle_alpha   90.00
_cell.angle_beta   90.00
_cell.angle_gamma   90.00
#
_symmetry.space_group_name_H-M   'P 1'
#
loop_
_entity.id
_entity.type
_entity.pdbx_description
1 polymer ?
#
loop_
_entity_poly.entity_id
_entity_poly.type
_entity_poly.pdbx_seq_one_letter_code
_entity_poly.pdbx_strand_id
1 'polypeptide(L)'
;MLMDTKYSLLLLRCCCFRLYIPPNDMVSEHKVQSKDGPPVIALRLVPKVLYAVTHIWAPNAYIISFKLETDSGILEQKAKGALSKYKHQLVIGNLLHTRKHNVKLIAQDGVIEDILLTETISKRNRD
;
A
#
# COMPACT_ATOMS: atom_id res chain seq x y z
N MET A 1 6.12 -0.79 22.59
CA MET A 1 5.28 0.42 22.52
C MET A 1 3.95 0.01 21.91
N LEU A 2 2.97 -0.34 22.74
CA LEU A 2 1.62 -0.63 22.29
C LEU A 2 0.90 0.72 22.21
N MET A 3 0.43 1.13 21.04
CA MET A 3 -0.36 2.36 20.96
C MET A 3 -1.78 2.05 21.45
N ASP A 4 -2.28 2.79 22.43
CA ASP A 4 -3.71 2.75 22.75
C ASP A 4 -4.48 3.36 21.57
N THR A 5 -5.20 2.50 20.85
CA THR A 5 -5.74 2.78 19.51
C THR A 5 -7.24 2.52 19.43
N LYS A 6 -7.91 2.44 20.59
CA LYS A 6 -9.33 2.04 20.70
C LYS A 6 -10.31 2.89 19.87
N TYR A 7 -9.89 4.08 19.44
CA TYR A 7 -10.66 4.97 18.54
C TYR A 7 -9.81 5.57 17.42
N SER A 8 -8.73 4.89 17.02
CA SER A 8 -7.80 5.39 16.00
C SER A 8 -8.07 4.82 14.61
N LEU A 9 -7.92 5.68 13.60
CA LEU A 9 -7.97 5.33 12.19
C LEU A 9 -6.57 5.42 11.58
N LEU A 10 -6.08 4.35 10.96
CA LEU A 10 -4.82 4.33 10.22
C LEU A 10 -5.06 4.25 8.71
N LEU A 11 -4.67 5.29 7.99
CA LEU A 11 -4.73 5.38 6.52
C LEU A 11 -3.35 5.14 5.90
N LEU A 12 -3.13 3.97 5.30
CA LEU A 12 -1.82 3.55 4.78
C LEU A 12 -1.71 3.69 3.26
N ARG A 13 -1.43 4.92 2.80
CA ARG A 13 -1.43 5.30 1.37
C ARG A 13 -0.05 5.30 0.68
N CYS A 14 1.03 4.89 1.35
CA CYS A 14 2.36 4.94 0.75
C CYS A 14 2.44 4.04 -0.51
N CYS A 15 3.06 4.56 -1.58
CA CYS A 15 3.64 3.69 -2.60
C CYS A 15 4.96 3.15 -2.05
N CYS A 16 4.87 2.08 -1.28
CA CYS A 16 6.01 1.49 -0.62
C CYS A 16 6.77 0.56 -1.61
N PHE A 17 8.08 0.78 -1.75
CA PHE A 17 8.95 -0.05 -2.60
C PHE A 17 8.88 -1.52 -2.18
N ARG A 18 8.86 -2.45 -3.14
CA ARG A 18 8.77 -3.90 -2.87
C ARG A 18 10.15 -4.55 -2.64
N LEU A 19 11.19 -3.86 -3.06
CA LEU A 19 12.56 -4.30 -3.08
C LEU A 19 13.47 -3.21 -2.50
N TYR A 20 14.55 -3.61 -1.82
CA TYR A 20 15.55 -2.71 -1.26
C TYR A 20 16.95 -3.31 -1.33
N ILE A 21 17.97 -2.47 -1.20
CA ILE A 21 19.37 -2.89 -1.03
C ILE A 21 19.65 -2.91 0.48
N PRO A 22 20.03 -4.06 1.07
CA PRO A 22 20.41 -4.13 2.48
C PRO A 22 21.60 -3.22 2.79
N PRO A 23 21.65 -2.57 3.97
CA PRO A 23 22.79 -1.75 4.35
C PRO A 23 24.14 -2.47 4.26
N ASN A 24 24.18 -3.76 4.63
CA ASN A 24 25.40 -4.57 4.53
C ASN A 24 25.83 -4.86 3.08
N ASP A 25 24.90 -4.75 2.12
CA ASP A 25 25.14 -4.95 0.69
C ASP A 25 25.26 -3.61 -0.05
N MET A 26 25.23 -2.46 0.65
CA MET A 26 25.49 -1.16 0.04
C MET A 26 26.98 -1.02 -0.22
N VAL A 27 27.43 -1.54 -1.37
CA VAL A 27 28.86 -1.69 -1.70
C VAL A 27 29.51 -0.37 -2.15
N SER A 28 28.74 0.68 -2.50
CA SER A 28 29.31 1.90 -3.08
C SER A 28 28.68 3.18 -2.54
N GLU A 29 29.46 3.99 -1.82
CA GLU A 29 29.12 5.38 -1.50
C GLU A 29 29.15 6.29 -2.74
N HIS A 30 29.95 5.90 -3.73
CA HIS A 30 30.14 6.64 -4.98
C HIS A 30 29.33 6.01 -6.13
N LYS A 31 29.07 6.82 -7.16
CA LYS A 31 28.37 6.40 -8.38
C LYS A 31 28.98 5.10 -8.92
N VAL A 32 28.14 4.08 -9.09
CA VAL A 32 28.50 2.82 -9.76
C VAL A 32 28.98 3.12 -11.18
N GLN A 33 30.20 2.70 -11.49
CA GLN A 33 30.84 2.94 -12.78
C GLN A 33 30.52 1.81 -13.76
N SER A 34 30.43 2.12 -15.05
CA SER A 34 30.05 1.17 -16.11
C SER A 34 31.24 0.65 -16.92
N LYS A 35 32.46 0.71 -16.37
CA LYS A 35 33.70 0.38 -17.11
C LYS A 35 33.79 -1.12 -17.47
N ASP A 36 33.21 -1.99 -16.65
CA ASP A 36 33.31 -3.44 -16.79
C ASP A 36 32.02 -4.09 -17.35
N GLY A 37 31.15 -3.29 -17.97
CA GLY A 37 29.88 -3.74 -18.56
C GLY A 37 28.63 -3.30 -17.77
N PRO A 38 27.45 -3.84 -18.11
CA PRO A 38 26.20 -3.48 -17.45
C PRO A 38 26.23 -3.83 -15.95
N PRO A 39 25.90 -2.89 -15.06
CA PRO A 39 25.91 -3.16 -13.62
C PRO A 39 24.80 -4.15 -13.25
N VAL A 40 25.14 -5.14 -12.43
CA VAL A 40 24.18 -6.09 -11.84
C VAL A 40 23.69 -5.55 -10.50
N ILE A 41 22.38 -5.34 -10.36
CA ILE A 41 21.77 -4.86 -9.11
C ILE A 41 21.05 -6.02 -8.42
N ALA A 42 21.58 -6.47 -7.28
CA ALA A 42 20.93 -7.44 -6.41
C ALA A 42 20.00 -6.73 -5.42
N LEU A 43 18.72 -7.11 -5.38
CA LEU A 43 17.72 -6.52 -4.50
C LEU A 43 17.07 -7.59 -3.61
N ARG A 44 16.71 -7.22 -2.38
CA ARG A 44 15.97 -8.09 -1.44
C ARG A 44 14.53 -7.63 -1.27
N LEU A 45 13.64 -8.57 -0.96
CA LEU A 45 12.23 -8.30 -0.69
C LEU A 45 12.06 -7.49 0.60
N VAL A 46 11.20 -6.46 0.56
CA VAL A 46 10.86 -5.73 1.79
C VAL A 46 10.02 -6.58 2.74
N PRO A 47 10.26 -6.47 4.06
CA PRO A 47 9.39 -7.05 5.08
C PRO A 47 7.95 -6.55 4.94
N LYS A 48 6.99 -7.42 5.27
CA LYS A 48 5.56 -7.09 5.18
C LYS A 48 5.09 -6.32 6.42
N VAL A 49 5.44 -5.03 6.48
CA VAL A 49 5.16 -4.12 7.60
C VAL A 49 3.68 -4.11 8.02
N LEU A 50 2.76 -4.26 7.06
CA LEU A 50 1.33 -4.24 7.35
C LEU A 50 0.90 -5.31 8.37
N TYR A 51 1.57 -6.47 8.38
CA TYR A 51 1.30 -7.49 9.40
C TYR A 51 1.67 -7.01 10.82
N ALA A 52 2.83 -6.37 10.96
CA ALA A 52 3.26 -5.82 12.24
C ALA A 52 2.32 -4.70 12.70
N VAL A 53 1.84 -3.86 11.78
CA VAL A 53 0.84 -2.81 12.08
C VAL A 53 -0.45 -3.44 12.62
N THR A 54 -0.99 -4.45 11.93
CA THR A 54 -2.31 -5.01 12.27
C THR A 54 -2.31 -5.96 13.47
N HIS A 55 -1.18 -6.59 13.81
CA HIS A 55 -1.13 -7.61 14.88
C HIS A 55 -0.33 -7.17 16.12
N ILE A 56 0.59 -6.21 15.99
CA ILE A 56 1.55 -5.89 17.05
C ILE A 56 1.46 -4.42 17.45
N TRP A 57 1.51 -3.50 16.48
CA TRP A 57 1.65 -2.07 16.78
C TRP A 57 0.31 -1.38 17.08
N ALA A 58 -0.75 -1.72 16.34
CA ALA A 58 -2.07 -1.09 16.44
C ALA A 58 -3.23 -2.08 16.22
N PRO A 59 -3.31 -3.19 16.99
CA PRO A 59 -4.30 -4.24 16.76
C PRO A 59 -5.76 -3.80 16.99
N ASN A 60 -5.99 -2.73 17.77
CA ASN A 60 -7.32 -2.22 18.08
C ASN A 60 -7.77 -1.08 17.15
N ALA A 61 -6.91 -0.64 16.24
CA ALA A 61 -7.23 0.44 15.32
C ALA A 61 -8.11 -0.05 14.16
N TYR A 62 -8.88 0.87 13.59
CA TYR A 62 -9.46 0.66 12.26
C TYR A 62 -8.39 0.96 11.20
N ILE A 63 -8.01 -0.04 10.42
CA ILE A 63 -6.90 0.02 9.48
C ILE A 63 -7.42 -0.06 8.05
N ILE A 64 -7.08 0.99 7.29
CA ILE A 64 -7.39 1.11 5.87
C ILE A 64 -6.07 1.03 5.10
N SER A 65 -5.95 0.08 4.19
CA SER A 65 -4.81 -0.01 3.27
C SER A 65 -5.18 0.35 1.84
N PHE A 66 -4.19 0.72 1.02
CA PHE A 66 -4.40 1.06 -0.38
C PHE A 66 -3.85 -0.04 -1.30
N LYS A 67 -4.56 -0.26 -2.41
CA LYS A 67 -4.13 -1.16 -3.48
C LYS A 67 -4.19 -0.44 -4.82
N LEU A 68 -3.02 -0.12 -5.37
CA LEU A 68 -2.90 0.41 -6.73
C LEU A 68 -2.56 -0.74 -7.69
N GLU A 69 -3.35 -0.90 -8.74
CA GLU A 69 -3.09 -1.85 -9.83
C GLU A 69 -3.25 -1.17 -11.18
N THR A 70 -2.72 -1.78 -12.24
CA THR A 70 -2.89 -1.31 -13.62
C THR A 70 -3.98 -2.07 -14.36
N ASP A 71 -4.26 -3.29 -13.93
CA ASP A 71 -5.22 -4.21 -14.51
C ASP A 71 -6.44 -4.35 -13.58
N SER A 72 -7.64 -4.14 -14.13
CA SER A 72 -8.90 -4.27 -13.41
C SER A 72 -9.21 -5.71 -13.01
N GLY A 73 -8.78 -6.69 -13.80
CA GLY A 73 -9.06 -8.12 -13.56
C GLY A 73 -8.44 -8.65 -12.27
N ILE A 74 -7.39 -8.01 -11.76
CA ILE A 74 -6.65 -8.46 -10.57
C ILE A 74 -6.84 -7.57 -9.34
N LEU A 75 -7.44 -6.38 -9.49
CA LEU A 75 -7.55 -5.41 -8.39
C LEU A 75 -8.31 -5.98 -7.20
N GLU A 76 -9.52 -6.50 -7.45
CA GLU A 76 -10.38 -7.03 -6.39
C GLU A 76 -9.78 -8.29 -5.76
N GLN A 77 -9.24 -9.20 -6.57
CA GLN A 77 -8.59 -10.41 -6.07
C GLN A 77 -7.43 -10.07 -5.13
N LYS A 78 -6.57 -9.11 -5.52
CA LYS A 78 -5.43 -8.69 -4.69
C LYS A 78 -5.84 -7.92 -3.46
N ALA A 79 -6.93 -7.15 -3.52
CA ALA A 79 -7.50 -6.46 -2.36
C ALA A 79 -8.07 -7.46 -1.35
N LYS A 80 -8.92 -8.39 -1.79
CA LYS A 80 -9.45 -9.49 -0.98
C LYS A 80 -8.32 -10.34 -0.38
N GLY A 81 -7.28 -10.65 -1.16
CA GLY A 81 -6.09 -11.33 -0.67
C GLY A 81 -5.36 -10.56 0.45
N ALA A 82 -5.29 -9.23 0.35
CA ALA A 82 -4.69 -8.39 1.41
C ALA A 82 -5.55 -8.38 2.69
N LEU A 83 -6.87 -8.26 2.58
CA LEU A 83 -7.81 -8.35 3.71
C LEU A 83 -7.64 -9.69 4.43
N SER A 84 -7.67 -10.79 3.69
CA SER A 84 -7.52 -12.14 4.24
C SER A 84 -6.16 -12.36 4.90
N LYS A 85 -5.08 -11.81 4.33
CA LYS A 85 -3.71 -11.97 4.82
C LYS A 85 -3.43 -11.15 6.07
N TYR A 86 -3.86 -9.88 6.09
CA TYR A 86 -3.48 -8.94 7.16
C TYR A 86 -4.60 -8.70 8.18
N LYS A 87 -5.80 -9.24 7.94
CA LYS A 87 -6.97 -9.16 8.83
C LYS A 87 -7.34 -7.74 9.23
N HIS A 88 -7.25 -6.81 8.29
CA HIS A 88 -7.66 -5.41 8.46
C HIS A 88 -9.00 -5.17 7.76
N GLN A 89 -9.63 -4.03 8.07
CA GLN A 89 -11.05 -3.82 7.84
C GLN A 89 -11.39 -3.39 6.42
N LEU A 90 -10.53 -2.60 5.77
CA LEU A 90 -10.83 -2.01 4.46
C LEU A 90 -9.59 -1.88 3.57
N VAL A 91 -9.79 -2.20 2.28
CA VAL A 91 -8.85 -1.87 1.20
C VAL A 91 -9.49 -0.85 0.27
N ILE A 92 -8.79 0.26 0.03
CA ILE A 92 -9.12 1.21 -1.04
C ILE A 92 -8.33 0.80 -2.29
N GLY A 93 -9.06 0.27 -3.27
CA GLY A 93 -8.55 -0.12 -4.57
C GLY A 93 -8.58 1.03 -5.58
N ASN A 94 -7.52 1.19 -6.36
CA ASN A 94 -7.42 2.18 -7.43
C ASN A 94 -6.77 1.56 -8.65
N LEU A 95 -7.26 1.93 -9.84
CA LEU A 95 -6.55 1.67 -11.09
C LEU A 95 -5.69 2.86 -11.45
N LEU A 96 -4.46 2.63 -11.92
CA LEU A 96 -3.49 3.70 -12.23
C LEU A 96 -4.07 4.78 -13.16
N HIS A 97 -4.83 4.35 -14.17
CA HIS A 97 -5.41 5.23 -15.20
C HIS A 97 -6.64 6.01 -14.71
N THR A 98 -7.40 5.50 -13.74
CA THR A 98 -8.60 6.18 -13.20
C THR A 98 -8.44 6.67 -11.75
N ARG A 99 -7.26 6.54 -11.12
CA ARG A 99 -7.05 6.78 -9.69
C ARG A 99 -7.48 8.15 -9.15
N LYS A 100 -7.63 9.15 -10.02
CA LYS A 100 -8.08 10.52 -9.67
C LYS A 100 -9.61 10.66 -9.69
N HIS A 101 -10.30 9.73 -10.31
CA HIS A 101 -11.73 9.83 -10.61
C HIS A 101 -12.52 8.65 -10.05
N ASN A 102 -11.91 7.48 -9.86
CA ASN A 102 -12.60 6.30 -9.38
C ASN A 102 -11.77 5.54 -8.35
N VAL A 103 -12.45 5.11 -7.28
CA VAL A 103 -11.89 4.24 -6.24
C VAL A 103 -12.90 3.14 -5.90
N LYS A 104 -12.40 1.95 -5.55
CA LYS A 104 -13.20 0.85 -5.00
C LYS A 104 -12.95 0.73 -3.51
N LEU A 105 -13.99 0.76 -2.69
CA LEU A 105 -13.93 0.36 -1.29
C LEU A 105 -14.23 -1.13 -1.22
N ILE A 106 -13.33 -1.91 -0.63
CA ILE A 106 -13.46 -3.36 -0.50
C ILE A 106 -13.30 -3.69 0.97
N ALA A 107 -14.42 -4.01 1.62
CA ALA A 107 -14.49 -4.29 3.05
C ALA A 107 -14.32 -5.78 3.35
N GLN A 108 -13.89 -6.07 4.58
CA GLN A 108 -13.63 -7.44 5.03
C GLN A 108 -14.88 -8.33 5.07
N ASP A 109 -16.06 -7.74 5.27
CA ASP A 109 -17.36 -8.41 5.25
C ASP A 109 -17.87 -8.74 3.84
N GLY A 110 -17.11 -8.37 2.81
CA GLY A 110 -17.42 -8.63 1.41
C GLY A 110 -18.16 -7.49 0.71
N VAL A 111 -18.51 -6.40 1.41
CA VAL A 111 -19.10 -5.22 0.78
C VAL A 111 -18.07 -4.57 -0.16
N ILE A 112 -18.52 -4.27 -1.38
CA ILE A 112 -17.73 -3.58 -2.40
C ILE A 112 -18.53 -2.38 -2.89
N GLU A 113 -17.93 -1.19 -2.82
CA GLU A 113 -18.53 0.05 -3.33
C GLU A 113 -17.61 0.72 -4.34
N ASP A 114 -18.15 1.02 -5.52
CA ASP A 114 -17.49 1.81 -6.55
C ASP A 114 -17.84 3.30 -6.37
N ILE A 115 -16.84 4.13 -6.09
CA ILE A 115 -17.04 5.56 -5.86
C ILE A 115 -16.44 6.35 -7.03
N LEU A 116 -17.30 7.09 -7.73
CA LEU A 116 -16.92 8.11 -8.71
C LEU A 116 -16.68 9.45 -8.00
N LEU A 117 -15.44 9.92 -8.01
CA LEU A 117 -15.02 11.20 -7.46
C LEU A 117 -15.46 12.31 -8.42
N THR A 118 -16.53 13.03 -8.06
CA THR A 118 -16.97 14.22 -8.79
C THR A 118 -16.05 15.41 -8.52
N GLU A 119 -16.03 16.39 -9.43
CA GLU A 119 -15.19 17.60 -9.29
C GLU A 119 -15.52 18.42 -8.02
N THR A 120 -16.78 18.38 -7.58
CA THR A 120 -17.25 19.03 -6.35
C THR A 120 -16.55 18.46 -5.11
N ILE A 121 -16.33 17.14 -5.06
CA ILE A 121 -15.61 16.46 -3.97
C ILE A 121 -14.10 16.73 -4.07
N SER A 122 -13.57 16.89 -5.29
CA SER A 122 -12.15 17.14 -5.54
C SER A 122 -11.71 18.58 -5.24
N LYS A 123 -12.63 19.56 -5.27
CA LYS A 123 -12.35 20.96 -4.88
C LYS A 123 -12.38 21.15 -3.36
N ARG A 124 -13.30 20.51 -2.63
CA ARG A 124 -13.40 20.58 -1.16
C ARG A 124 -12.18 20.08 -0.38
N ASN A 125 -11.35 19.22 -0.99
CA ASN A 125 -10.19 18.59 -0.35
C ASN A 125 -8.85 19.29 -0.67
N ARG A 126 -8.88 20.48 -1.29
CA ARG A 126 -7.68 21.26 -1.66
C ARG A 126 -7.54 22.58 -0.90
N ASP A 127 -8.52 22.92 -0.06
CA ASP A 127 -8.49 24.03 0.89
C ASP A 127 -8.25 23.48 2.31
#